data_AF-A0A841R5G2-F1
#
_entry.id   AF-A0A841R5G2-F1
#
_cell.length_a   1.000
_cell.length_b   1.000
_cell.length_c   1.000
_cell.angle_alpha   90.00
_cell.angle_beta   90.00
_cell.angle_gamma   90.00
#
_symmetry.space_group_name_H-M   'P 1'
#
loop_
_entity.id
_entity.type
_entity.pdbx_description
1 polymer ?
#
loop_
_entity_poly.entity_id
_entity_poly.type
_entity_poly.pdbx_seq_one_letter_code
_entity_poly.pdbx_strand_id
1 'polypeptide(L)' 'MKGKYLITIIISAVFLVIIGGYFSLILFGLIESGLGGLWTFIVLLVAAGFLGLMIYTMIERLKEQKEENPDDYRKY' A
#
# COMPACT_ATOMS: atom_id res chain seq x y z
N MET A 1 20.13 8.97 -9.07
CA MET A 1 19.16 9.34 -8.01
C MET A 1 17.72 9.37 -8.52
N LYS A 2 17.30 10.27 -9.43
CA LYS A 2 15.88 10.42 -9.88
C LYS A 2 15.18 9.14 -10.36
N GLY A 3 15.88 8.23 -11.03
CA GLY A 3 15.30 6.96 -11.50
C GLY A 3 14.86 6.01 -10.40
N LYS A 4 15.55 5.98 -9.25
CA LYS A 4 15.19 5.10 -8.10
C LYS A 4 13.86 5.51 -7.47
N TYR A 5 13.63 6.82 -7.31
CA TYR A 5 12.36 7.38 -6.82
C TYR A 5 11.20 7.07 -7.76
N LEU A 6 11.42 7.22 -9.07
CA LEU A 6 10.41 6.95 -10.07
C LEU A 6 9.95 5.48 -10.03
N ILE A 7 10.90 4.56 -9.90
CA ILE A 7 10.62 3.12 -9.77
C ILE A 7 9.82 2.82 -8.50
N THR A 8 10.22 3.38 -7.36
CA THR A 8 9.48 3.20 -6.09
C THR A 8 8.03 3.67 -6.24
N ILE A 9 7.82 4.86 -6.81
CA ILE A 9 6.48 5.43 -7.01
C ILE A 9 5.64 4.56 -7.96
N ILE A 10 6.22 4.11 -9.09
CA ILE A 10 5.53 3.27 -10.07
C ILE A 10 5.11 1.94 -9.44
N ILE A 11 6.03 1.28 -8.71
CA ILE A 11 5.73 0.02 -8.04
C ILE A 11 4.62 0.22 -7.00
N SER A 12 4.73 1.24 -6.15
CA SER A 12 3.70 1.56 -5.16
C SER A 12 2.34 1.85 -5.80
N ALA A 13 2.30 2.58 -6.92
CA ALA A 13 1.07 2.83 -7.66
C ALA A 13 0.45 1.55 -8.23
N VAL A 14 1.26 0.66 -8.83
CA VAL A 14 0.79 -0.63 -9.35
C VAL A 14 0.18 -1.49 -8.24
N PHE A 15 0.87 -1.62 -7.10
CA PHE A 15 0.34 -2.38 -5.96
C PHE A 15 -0.94 -1.76 -5.39
N LEU A 16 -1.04 -0.43 -5.40
CA LEU A 16 -2.22 0.26 -4.87
C LEU A 16 -3.44 0.01 -5.76
N VAL A 17 -3.26 -0.03 -7.08
CA VAL A 17 -4.31 -0.42 -8.03
C VAL A 17 -4.71 -1.90 -7.84
N ILE A 18 -3.75 -2.81 -7.68
CA ILE A 18 -4.02 -4.25 -7.48
C ILE A 18 -4.81 -4.47 -6.20
N ILE A 19 -4.32 -3.93 -5.08
CA ILE A 19 -4.94 -4.08 -3.76
C ILE A 19 -6.30 -3.38 -3.73
N GLY A 20 -6.39 -2.16 -4.26
CA GLY A 20 -7.65 -1.44 -4.39
C GLY A 20 -8.68 -2.25 -5.18
N GLY A 21 -8.32 -2.75 -6.36
CA GLY A 21 -9.19 -3.56 -7.19
C GLY A 21 -9.64 -4.86 -6.51
N TYR A 22 -8.74 -5.54 -5.81
CA TYR A 22 -9.06 -6.75 -5.06
C TYR A 22 -10.10 -6.49 -3.96
N PHE A 23 -9.90 -5.45 -3.13
CA PHE A 23 -10.86 -5.09 -2.09
C PHE A 23 -12.17 -4.55 -2.67
N SER A 24 -12.15 -3.85 -3.81
CA SER A 24 -13.37 -3.44 -4.51
C SER A 24 -14.22 -4.64 -4.95
N LEU A 25 -13.61 -5.70 -5.48
CA LEU A 25 -14.34 -6.92 -5.87
C LEU A 25 -14.94 -7.63 -4.65
N ILE A 26 -14.20 -7.71 -3.54
CA ILE A 26 -14.71 -8.29 -2.29
C ILE A 26 -15.90 -7.48 -1.76
N LEU A 27 -15.78 -6.15 -1.74
CA LEU A 27 -16.85 -5.27 -1.27
C LEU A 27 -18.09 -5.39 -2.16
N PHE A 28 -17.91 -5.46 -3.49
CA PHE A 28 -19.01 -5.64 -4.41
C PHE A 28 -19.72 -6.98 -4.20
N GLY A 29 -18.97 -8.07 -4.07
CA GLY A 29 -19.54 -9.39 -3.76
C GLY A 29 -20.24 -9.45 -2.41
N LEU A 30 -19.70 -8.77 -1.38
CA LEU A 30 -20.35 -8.65 -0.07
C LEU A 30 -21.68 -7.91 -0.16
N ILE A 31 -21.73 -6.81 -0.91
CA ILE A 31 -22.96 -6.03 -1.12
C ILE A 31 -24.01 -6.87 -1.84
N GLU A 32 -23.64 -7.56 -2.93
CA GLU A 32 -24.57 -8.41 -3.69
C GLU A 32 -25.09 -9.61 -2.88
N SER A 33 -24.25 -10.21 -2.04
CA SER A 33 -24.62 -11.36 -1.22
C SER A 33 -25.57 -11.02 -0.06
N GLY A 34 -25.82 -9.73 0.20
CA GLY A 34 -26.63 -9.28 1.34
C GLY A 34 -25.99 -9.55 2.71
N LEU A 35 -24.70 -9.94 2.74
CA LEU A 35 -23.94 -10.09 3.97
C LEU A 35 -23.86 -8.72 4.68
N GLY A 36 -24.40 -8.66 5.89
CA GLY A 36 -24.68 -7.42 6.61
C GLY A 36 -23.46 -6.53 6.86
N GLY A 37 -23.72 -5.25 7.13
CA GLY A 37 -22.72 -4.17 7.19
C GLY A 37 -21.53 -4.38 8.13
N LEU A 38 -21.60 -5.32 9.08
CA LEU A 38 -20.46 -5.70 9.92
C LEU A 38 -19.31 -6.34 9.11
N TRP A 39 -19.62 -7.20 8.13
CA TRP A 39 -18.59 -7.80 7.27
C TRP A 39 -17.97 -6.76 6.34
N THR A 40 -18.79 -5.89 5.76
CA THR A 40 -18.33 -4.75 4.96
C THR A 40 -17.40 -3.85 5.78
N PHE A 41 -17.75 -3.56 7.03
CA PHE A 41 -16.93 -2.76 7.93
C PHE A 41 -15.58 -3.42 8.24
N ILE A 42 -15.57 -4.73 8.52
CA ILE A 42 -14.32 -5.49 8.74
C ILE A 42 -13.44 -5.43 7.48
N VAL A 43 -14.01 -5.65 6.29
CA VAL A 43 -13.24 -5.59 5.03
C VAL A 43 -12.68 -4.20 4.79
N LEU A 44 -13.44 -3.13 5.08
CA LEU A 44 -12.95 -1.76 4.97
C LEU A 44 -11.80 -1.47 5.94
N LEU A 45 -11.89 -1.96 7.19
CA LEU A 45 -10.80 -1.82 8.16
C LEU A 45 -9.53 -2.53 7.70
N VAL A 46 -9.66 -3.76 7.18
CA VAL A 46 -8.53 -4.52 6.64
C VAL A 46 -7.92 -3.79 5.44
N ALA A 47 -8.76 -3.34 4.49
CA ALA A 47 -8.31 -2.60 3.32
C ALA A 47 -7.56 -1.31 3.70
N ALA A 48 -8.10 -0.54 4.66
CA ALA A 48 -7.45 0.66 5.17
C ALA A 48 -6.10 0.36 5.84
N GLY A 49 -5.98 -0.75 6.59
CA GLY A 49 -4.73 -1.21 7.17
C GLY A 49 -3.67 -1.52 6.11
N PHE A 50 -4.04 -2.23 5.04
CA PHE A 50 -3.12 -2.52 3.93
C PHE A 50 -2.67 -1.25 3.20
N LEU A 51 -3.61 -0.33 2.90
CA LEU A 51 -3.27 0.94 2.27
C LEU A 51 -2.34 1.80 3.14
N GLY A 52 -2.60 1.84 4.45
CA GLY A 52 -1.75 2.55 5.41
C GLY A 52 -0.33 1.99 5.47
N LEU A 53 -0.19 0.66 5.53
CA LEU A 53 1.10 -0.03 5.52
C LEU A 53 1.88 0.26 4.24
N MET A 54 1.20 0.23 3.08
CA MET A 54 1.80 0.55 1.79
C MET A 54 2.31 1.99 1.71
N ILE A 55 1.53 2.96 2.19
CA ILE A 55 1.94 4.36 2.19
C ILE A 55 3.14 4.56 3.14
N TYR A 56 3.10 3.94 4.32
CA TYR A 56 4.20 3.99 5.28
C TYR A 56 5.51 3.45 4.70
N THR A 57 5.47 2.23 4.15
CA THR A 57 6.64 1.59 3.53
C THR A 57 7.15 2.37 2.33
N MET A 58 6.27 2.97 1.52
CA MET A 58 6.66 3.86 0.44
C MET A 58 7.42 5.08 0.99
N ILE A 59 6.86 5.76 2.00
CA ILE A 59 7.50 6.95 2.61
C ILE A 59 8.86 6.59 3.23
N GLU A 60 8.95 5.49 3.96
CA GLU A 60 10.20 5.01 4.57
C GLU A 60 11.27 4.75 3.51
N ARG A 61 10.93 4.03 2.44
CA ARG A 61 11.85 3.76 1.34
C ARG A 61 12.27 5.02 0.58
N LEU A 62 11.36 6.00 0.47
CA LEU A 62 11.69 7.30 -0.11
C LEU A 62 12.62 8.12 0.81
N LYS A 63 12.49 8.00 2.14
CA LYS A 63 13.41 8.61 3.11
C LYS A 63 14.80 7.97 3.02
N GLU A 64 14.88 6.64 3.01
CA GLU A 64 16.15 5.90 2.83
C GLU A 64 16.87 6.29 1.54
N GLN A 65 16.13 6.47 0.44
CA GLN A 65 16.69 6.90 -0.85
C GLN A 65 17.17 8.36 -0.83
N LYS A 66 16.66 9.18 0.09
CA LYS A 66 16.99 10.60 0.25
C LYS A 66 18.14 10.82 1.22
N GLU A 67 18.19 10.03 2.29
CA GLU A 67 19.30 9.94 3.23
C GLU A 67 20.41 9.02 2.68
N GLU A 68 20.72 9.08 1.38
CA GLU A 68 21.85 8.36 0.76
C GLU A 68 23.18 8.96 1.31
N ASN A 69 23.40 8.77 2.62
CA ASN A 69 24.56 9.12 3.40
C ASN A 69 25.53 7.94 3.25
N PRO A 70 26.73 8.15 2.69
CA PRO A 70 27.65 7.04 2.38
C PRO A 70 28.10 6.24 3.61
N ASP A 71 27.87 6.74 4.83
CA ASP A 71 28.30 6.15 6.11
C ASP A 71 27.19 5.43 6.93
N ASP A 72 25.99 5.18 6.38
CA ASP A 72 24.97 4.41 7.12
C ASP A 72 25.31 2.90 7.15
N TYR A 73 25.99 2.51 8.23
CA TYR A 73 26.42 1.14 8.54
C TYR A 73 25.26 0.16 8.78
N ARG A 74 24.00 0.62 8.86
CA ARG A 74 22.82 -0.28 8.94
C ARG A 74 22.54 -1.02 7.63
N LYS A 75 23.30 -0.72 6.58
CA LYS A 75 23.21 -1.37 5.26
C LYS A 75 24.02 -2.67 5.15
N TYR A 76 24.70 -3.09 6.21
CA TYR A 76 25.38 -4.38 6.35
C TYR A 76 24.85 -5.16 7.55
#